data_AF-A0A959BRQ9-F1
#
_entry.id   AF-A0A959BRQ9-F1
#
_cell.length_a   1.000
_cell.length_b   1.000
_cell.length_c   1.000
_cell.angle_alpha   90.00
_cell.angle_beta   90.00
_cell.angle_gamma   90.00
#
_symmetry.space_group_name_H-M   'P 1'
#
loop_
_entity.id
_entity.type
_entity.pdbx_description
1 polymer ?
#
loop_
_entity_poly.entity_id
_entity_poly.type
_entity_poly.pdbx_seq_one_letter_code
_entity_poly.pdbx_strand_id
1 'polypeptide(L)'
;GGYYFHIEPGGSFVGGGFWGPSSADIKRIRQEIAIDAEPMRKLIAAPEFVETFGQLDGEQLKTAPQGYPKDHPNIDLLRYKQFLLSQSYTDKEVTSPDLLDKMALAFQRMRPFFDYMSEVLTTDENGVPIE
;
A
#
# COMPACT_ATOMS: atom_id res chain seq x y z
N GLY A 1 8.18 3.70 -3.19
CA GLY A 1 7.66 3.43 -1.83
C GLY A 1 8.79 3.05 -0.91
N GLY A 2 8.52 2.77 0.36
CA GLY A 2 9.56 2.37 1.30
C GLY A 2 9.02 1.56 2.46
N TYR A 3 9.93 0.85 3.12
CA TYR A 3 9.70 0.18 4.40
C TYR A 3 10.03 1.15 5.53
N TYR A 4 9.33 1.02 6.65
CA TYR A 4 9.45 1.89 7.80
C TYR A 4 9.30 1.09 9.09
N PHE A 5 10.05 1.49 10.11
CA PHE A 5 9.87 0.99 11.47
C PHE A 5 9.80 2.19 12.40
N HIS A 6 8.76 2.20 13.23
CA HIS A 6 8.53 3.18 14.27
C HIS A 6 8.63 2.50 15.63
N ILE A 7 9.39 3.11 16.54
CA ILE A 7 9.52 2.64 17.92
C ILE A 7 9.18 3.77 18.89
N GLU A 8 8.10 3.58 19.62
CA GLU A 8 7.69 4.43 20.73
C GLU A 8 6.92 3.59 21.77
N PRO A 9 6.95 3.97 23.06
CA PRO A 9 6.10 3.35 24.06
C PRO A 9 4.62 3.47 23.69
N GLY A 10 3.92 2.33 23.65
CA GLY A 10 2.50 2.23 23.35
C GLY A 10 2.10 2.40 21.88
N GLY A 11 3.05 2.66 20.98
CA GLY A 11 2.75 3.04 19.59
C GLY A 11 3.72 2.50 18.54
N SER A 12 4.46 1.43 18.84
CA SER A 12 5.41 0.85 17.89
C SER A 12 4.72 0.12 16.74
N PHE A 13 5.23 0.26 15.51
CA PHE A 13 4.69 -0.42 14.33
C PHE A 13 5.74 -0.55 13.22
N VAL A 14 5.51 -1.51 12.31
CA VAL A 14 6.15 -1.49 10.99
C VAL A 14 5.17 -0.95 9.97
N GLY A 15 5.71 -0.18 9.02
CA GLY A 15 4.95 0.42 7.94
C GLY A 15 5.58 0.11 6.58
N GLY A 16 4.77 0.17 5.53
CA GLY A 16 5.21 0.05 4.16
C GLY A 16 4.28 0.78 3.21
N GLY A 17 4.82 1.15 2.06
CA GLY A 17 4.05 1.61 0.92
C GLY A 17 4.46 3.01 0.46
N PHE A 18 3.47 3.82 0.08
CA PHE A 18 3.64 5.12 -0.55
C PHE A 18 2.94 6.19 0.29
N TRP A 19 3.68 6.78 1.24
CA TRP A 19 3.20 7.89 2.09
C TRP A 19 3.05 9.21 1.34
N GLY A 20 3.94 9.51 0.42
CA GLY A 20 3.92 10.74 -0.35
C GLY A 20 4.37 10.47 -1.78
N PRO A 21 3.61 9.66 -2.56
CA PRO A 21 3.93 9.44 -3.96
C PRO A 21 4.02 10.78 -4.70
N SER A 22 4.92 10.89 -5.67
CA SER A 22 5.01 12.09 -6.50
C SER A 22 3.70 12.30 -7.28
N SER A 23 3.48 13.52 -7.80
CA SER A 23 2.32 13.79 -8.66
C SER A 23 2.27 12.88 -9.89
N ALA A 24 3.43 12.44 -10.40
CA ALA A 24 3.52 11.50 -11.51
C ALA A 24 3.10 10.09 -11.06
N ASP A 25 3.64 9.60 -9.95
CA ASP A 25 3.35 8.25 -9.44
C ASP A 25 1.87 8.09 -9.08
N ILE A 26 1.30 9.05 -8.34
CA ILE A 26 -0.11 8.97 -7.94
C ILE A 26 -1.04 9.02 -9.15
N LYS A 27 -0.65 9.72 -10.21
CA LYS A 27 -1.39 9.74 -11.47
C LYS A 27 -1.32 8.38 -12.15
N ARG A 28 -0.11 7.80 -12.29
CA ARG A 28 0.11 6.49 -12.93
C ARG A 28 -0.61 5.36 -12.19
N ILE A 29 -0.55 5.34 -10.87
CA ILE A 29 -1.25 4.37 -10.02
C ILE A 29 -2.77 4.46 -10.22
N ARG A 30 -3.33 5.68 -10.28
CA ARG A 30 -4.76 5.88 -10.52
C ARG A 30 -5.17 5.48 -11.94
N GLN A 31 -4.32 5.74 -12.94
CA GLN A 31 -4.58 5.31 -14.32
C GLN A 31 -4.66 3.78 -14.39
N GLU A 32 -3.73 3.07 -13.74
CA GLU A 32 -3.79 1.61 -13.66
C GLU A 32 -5.09 1.13 -13.02
N ILE A 33 -5.42 1.63 -11.82
CA ILE A 33 -6.64 1.24 -11.10
C ILE A 33 -7.91 1.52 -11.90
N ALA A 34 -7.90 2.57 -12.73
CA ALA A 34 -9.03 2.89 -13.58
C ALA A 34 -9.19 1.93 -14.76
N ILE A 35 -8.06 1.42 -15.31
CA ILE A 35 -8.03 0.44 -16.38
C ILE A 35 -8.35 -0.96 -15.84
N ASP A 36 -7.62 -1.40 -14.82
CA ASP A 36 -7.81 -2.68 -14.15
C ASP A 36 -7.47 -2.59 -12.66
N ALA A 37 -8.49 -2.68 -11.81
CA ALA A 37 -8.30 -2.73 -10.37
C ALA A 37 -8.20 -4.16 -9.81
N GLU A 38 -8.46 -5.20 -10.61
CA GLU A 38 -8.49 -6.58 -10.13
C GLU A 38 -7.16 -7.02 -9.48
N PRO A 39 -5.98 -6.70 -10.03
CA PRO A 39 -4.71 -7.06 -9.40
C PRO A 39 -4.57 -6.46 -7.99
N MET A 40 -4.84 -5.15 -7.85
CA MET A 40 -4.82 -4.48 -6.55
C MET A 40 -5.86 -5.08 -5.59
N ARG A 41 -7.09 -5.31 -6.06
CA ARG A 41 -8.18 -5.87 -5.24
C ARG A 41 -7.86 -7.26 -4.74
N LYS A 42 -7.33 -8.14 -5.59
CA LYS A 42 -6.88 -9.49 -5.21
C LYS A 42 -5.76 -9.44 -4.18
N LEU A 43 -4.83 -8.50 -4.34
CA LEU A 43 -3.71 -8.33 -3.43
C LEU A 43 -4.18 -7.92 -2.03
N ILE A 44 -5.00 -6.87 -1.93
CA ILE A 44 -5.47 -6.37 -0.62
C ILE A 44 -6.52 -7.29 0.03
N ALA A 45 -7.11 -8.21 -0.74
CA ALA A 45 -8.02 -9.25 -0.25
C ALA A 45 -7.31 -10.59 0.04
N ALA A 46 -6.00 -10.71 -0.22
CA ALA A 46 -5.27 -11.94 0.03
C ALA A 46 -5.29 -12.29 1.53
N PRO A 47 -5.46 -13.57 1.92
CA PRO A 47 -5.56 -13.95 3.33
C PRO A 47 -4.38 -13.45 4.18
N GLU A 48 -3.15 -13.58 3.67
CA GLU A 48 -1.94 -13.13 4.36
C GLU A 48 -1.89 -11.59 4.52
N PHE A 49 -2.42 -10.85 3.54
CA PHE A 49 -2.52 -9.41 3.62
C PHE A 49 -3.51 -9.00 4.72
N VAL A 50 -4.71 -9.59 4.71
CA VAL A 50 -5.77 -9.27 5.67
C VAL A 50 -5.37 -9.68 7.09
N GLU A 51 -4.71 -10.83 7.24
CA GLU A 51 -4.22 -11.30 8.54
C GLU A 51 -3.19 -10.34 9.16
N THR A 52 -2.33 -9.73 8.34
CA THR A 52 -1.25 -8.86 8.83
C THR A 52 -1.65 -7.39 8.95
N PHE A 53 -2.31 -6.86 7.92
CA PHE A 53 -2.56 -5.42 7.78
C PHE A 53 -4.04 -5.07 7.97
N GLY A 54 -4.94 -6.06 7.93
CA GLY A 54 -6.38 -5.85 7.96
C GLY A 54 -6.93 -5.30 6.65
N GLN A 55 -6.52 -4.08 6.28
CA GLN A 55 -6.95 -3.38 5.06
C GLN A 55 -5.86 -2.42 4.57
N LEU A 56 -6.01 -1.94 3.34
CA LEU A 56 -5.20 -0.84 2.81
C LEU A 56 -5.52 0.46 3.56
N ASP A 57 -4.49 1.08 4.14
CA ASP A 57 -4.58 2.34 4.86
C ASP A 57 -4.07 3.52 4.01
N GLY A 58 -4.33 4.74 4.47
CA GLY A 58 -3.87 5.98 3.85
C GLY A 58 -4.96 7.04 3.73
N GLU A 59 -4.54 8.30 3.73
CA GLU A 59 -5.47 9.42 3.58
C GLU A 59 -6.20 9.35 2.23
N GLN A 60 -7.50 9.63 2.23
CA GLN A 60 -8.33 9.67 1.03
C GLN A 60 -8.90 11.06 0.76
N LEU A 61 -9.02 11.41 -0.51
CA LEU A 61 -9.80 12.56 -0.96
C LEU A 61 -11.27 12.43 -0.51
N LYS A 62 -11.95 13.54 -0.22
CA LYS A 62 -13.40 13.55 0.09
C LYS A 62 -14.30 13.29 -1.13
N THR A 63 -13.76 13.52 -2.32
CA THR A 63 -14.47 13.40 -3.60
C THR A 63 -13.57 12.70 -4.62
N ALA A 64 -14.10 12.44 -5.81
CA ALA A 64 -13.30 11.93 -6.92
C ALA A 64 -12.08 12.81 -7.21
N PRO A 65 -10.91 12.20 -7.50
CA PRO A 65 -9.78 12.93 -8.06
C PRO A 65 -10.12 13.54 -9.42
N GLN A 66 -9.43 14.62 -9.79
CA GLN A 66 -9.60 15.26 -11.10
C GLN A 66 -9.36 14.25 -12.23
N GLY A 67 -10.26 14.26 -13.23
CA GLY A 67 -10.19 13.35 -14.38
C GLY A 67 -10.98 12.05 -14.22
N TYR A 68 -11.57 11.78 -13.06
CA TYR A 68 -12.37 10.58 -12.82
C TYR A 68 -13.81 10.94 -12.46
N PRO A 69 -14.81 10.21 -13.00
CA PRO A 69 -16.20 10.44 -12.65
C PRO A 69 -16.48 10.01 -11.19
N LYS A 70 -17.47 10.65 -10.55
CA LYS A 70 -17.78 10.39 -9.13
C LYS A 70 -18.34 8.99 -8.88
N ASP A 71 -18.95 8.40 -9.90
CA ASP A 71 -19.54 7.07 -9.94
C ASP A 71 -18.62 6.02 -10.59
N HIS A 72 -17.32 6.32 -10.74
CA HIS A 72 -16.36 5.34 -11.23
C HIS A 72 -16.40 4.05 -10.38
N PRO A 73 -16.42 2.85 -10.98
CA PRO A 73 -16.55 1.59 -10.22
C PRO A 73 -15.43 1.39 -9.19
N ASN A 74 -14.22 1.90 -9.48
CA ASN A 74 -13.05 1.84 -8.60
C ASN A 74 -12.80 3.12 -7.79
N ILE A 75 -13.83 3.95 -7.58
CA ILE A 75 -13.66 5.25 -6.93
C ILE A 75 -13.12 5.15 -5.50
N ASP A 76 -13.40 4.04 -4.81
CA ASP A 76 -12.86 3.69 -3.50
C ASP A 76 -11.32 3.68 -3.51
N LEU A 77 -10.71 3.03 -4.50
CA LEU A 77 -9.25 2.96 -4.65
C LEU A 77 -8.66 4.24 -5.23
N LEU A 78 -9.36 4.89 -6.17
CA LEU A 78 -8.87 6.12 -6.81
C LEU A 78 -8.72 7.30 -5.83
N ARG A 79 -9.51 7.31 -4.74
CA ARG A 79 -9.50 8.40 -3.76
C ARG A 79 -8.27 8.41 -2.85
N TYR A 80 -7.54 7.31 -2.72
CA TYR A 80 -6.31 7.28 -1.92
C TYR A 80 -5.30 8.33 -2.41
N LYS A 81 -4.73 9.05 -1.45
CA LYS A 81 -3.58 9.96 -1.63
C LYS A 81 -2.28 9.24 -1.27
N GLN A 82 -2.38 8.21 -0.44
CA GLN A 82 -1.30 7.41 0.11
C GLN A 82 -1.77 5.96 0.08
N PHE A 83 -0.85 5.01 -0.08
CA PHE A 83 -1.17 3.59 -0.05
C PHE A 83 -0.27 2.94 0.99
N LEU A 84 -0.84 2.66 2.16
CA LEU A 84 -0.09 2.30 3.36
C LEU A 84 -0.50 0.92 3.87
N LEU A 85 0.49 0.19 4.36
CA LEU A 85 0.37 -1.08 5.05
C LEU A 85 1.04 -0.91 6.40
N SER A 86 0.40 -1.35 7.48
CA SER A 86 1.00 -1.23 8.81
C SER A 86 0.62 -2.41 9.70
N GLN A 87 1.53 -2.77 10.60
CA GLN A 87 1.27 -3.72 11.67
C GLN A 87 1.84 -3.15 12.97
N SER A 88 0.96 -2.97 13.96
CA SER A 88 1.32 -2.48 15.29
C SER A 88 1.79 -3.59 16.21
N TYR A 89 2.64 -3.22 17.16
CA TYR A 89 3.18 -4.11 18.20
C TYR A 89 2.93 -3.51 19.57
N THR A 90 2.60 -4.37 20.54
CA THR A 90 2.55 -3.96 21.94
C THR A 90 3.97 -3.81 22.51
N ASP A 91 4.15 -3.02 23.57
CA ASP A 91 5.45 -2.88 24.25
C ASP A 91 6.06 -4.22 24.70
N LYS A 92 5.20 -5.18 25.03
CA LYS A 92 5.60 -6.55 25.36
C LYS A 92 6.22 -7.26 24.15
N GLU A 93 5.68 -7.06 22.96
CA GLU A 93 6.20 -7.64 21.72
C GLU A 93 7.45 -6.90 21.23
N VAL A 94 7.52 -5.59 21.43
CA VAL A 94 8.72 -4.79 21.09
C VAL A 94 9.94 -5.22 21.90
N THR A 95 9.73 -5.75 23.11
CA THR A 95 10.81 -6.21 23.99
C THR A 95 11.01 -7.73 23.96
N SER A 96 10.25 -8.46 23.15
CA SER A 96 10.34 -9.92 23.07
C SER A 96 11.40 -10.38 22.06
N PRO A 97 12.01 -11.56 22.27
CA PRO A 97 13.07 -12.06 21.39
C PRO A 97 12.60 -12.38 19.97
N ASP A 98 11.29 -12.57 19.75
CA ASP A 98 10.65 -12.86 18.46
C ASP A 98 10.25 -11.60 17.68
N LEU A 99 10.54 -10.39 18.17
CA LEU A 99 10.20 -9.15 17.46
C LEU A 99 10.76 -9.12 16.04
N LEU A 100 12.04 -9.49 15.88
CA LEU A 100 12.70 -9.47 14.58
C LEU A 100 12.03 -10.42 13.58
N ASP A 101 11.61 -11.60 14.04
CA ASP A 101 10.91 -12.57 13.20
C ASP A 101 9.52 -12.04 12.78
N LYS A 102 8.80 -11.42 13.71
CA LYS A 102 7.50 -10.78 13.42
C LYS A 102 7.65 -9.64 12.40
N MET A 103 8.63 -8.77 12.60
CA MET A 103 8.91 -7.66 11.67
C MET A 103 9.36 -8.17 10.30
N ALA A 104 10.23 -9.18 10.25
CA ALA A 104 10.66 -9.80 9.00
C ALA A 104 9.49 -10.41 8.24
N LEU A 105 8.59 -11.12 8.92
CA LEU A 105 7.38 -11.68 8.33
C LEU A 105 6.46 -10.57 7.79
N ALA A 106 6.25 -9.50 8.56
CA ALA A 106 5.45 -8.36 8.12
C ALA A 106 6.02 -7.73 6.85
N PHE A 107 7.34 -7.48 6.80
CA PHE A 107 8.00 -6.93 5.61
C PHE A 107 7.95 -7.88 4.41
N GLN A 108 8.07 -9.19 4.62
CA GLN A 108 7.86 -10.18 3.57
C GLN A 108 6.42 -10.13 3.04
N ARG A 109 5.42 -10.00 3.91
CA ARG A 109 4.01 -9.87 3.52
C ARG A 109 3.70 -8.54 2.82
N MET A 110 4.51 -7.50 2.99
CA MET A 110 4.42 -6.26 2.18
C MET A 110 5.00 -6.44 0.77
N ARG A 111 5.82 -7.46 0.52
CA ARG A 111 6.57 -7.59 -0.73
C ARG A 111 5.69 -7.67 -1.98
N PRO A 112 4.59 -8.47 -2.01
CA PRO A 112 3.71 -8.52 -3.17
C PRO A 112 3.14 -7.14 -3.54
N PHE A 113 2.82 -6.31 -2.54
CA PHE A 113 2.35 -4.95 -2.76
C PHE A 113 3.41 -4.08 -3.46
N PHE A 114 4.67 -4.18 -3.02
CA PHE A 114 5.76 -3.47 -3.66
C PHE A 114 6.05 -3.99 -5.07
N ASP A 115 5.95 -5.29 -5.31
CA ASP A 115 6.16 -5.86 -6.65
C ASP A 115 5.08 -5.35 -7.62
N TYR A 116 3.81 -5.34 -7.21
CA TYR A 116 2.72 -4.73 -7.98
C TYR A 116 2.97 -3.24 -8.25
N MET A 117 3.31 -2.46 -7.21
CA MET A 117 3.56 -1.03 -7.38
C MET A 117 4.77 -0.74 -8.28
N SER A 118 5.81 -1.59 -8.22
CA SER A 118 6.96 -1.51 -9.12
C SER A 118 6.55 -1.80 -10.56
N GLU A 119 5.76 -2.82 -10.82
CA GLU A 119 5.22 -3.10 -12.16
C GLU A 119 4.46 -1.90 -12.71
N VAL A 120 3.55 -1.32 -11.93
CA VAL A 120 2.76 -0.14 -12.34
C VAL A 120 3.63 1.10 -12.58
N LEU A 121 4.62 1.35 -11.72
CA LEU A 121 5.40 2.58 -11.77
C LEU A 121 6.62 2.52 -12.69
N THR A 122 7.00 1.32 -13.13
CA THR A 122 8.15 1.13 -14.05
C THR A 122 7.72 0.67 -15.42
N THR A 123 6.42 0.71 -15.74
CA THR A 123 5.89 0.43 -17.08
C THR A 123 4.95 1.53 -17.57
N ASP A 124 4.90 1.71 -18.90
CA ASP A 124 3.91 2.56 -19.56
C ASP A 124 2.51 1.91 -19.61
N GLU A 125 1.55 2.58 -20.23
CA GLU A 125 0.16 2.11 -20.35
C GLU A 125 0.02 0.80 -21.17
N ASN A 126 1.06 0.40 -21.89
CA ASN A 126 1.12 -0.84 -22.68
C ASN A 126 1.98 -1.93 -21.99
N GLY A 127 2.45 -1.69 -20.76
CA GLY A 127 3.32 -2.63 -20.03
C GLY A 127 4.77 -2.61 -20.50
N VAL A 128 5.20 -1.61 -21.27
CA VAL A 128 6.59 -1.46 -21.72
C VAL A 128 7.40 -0.79 -20.61
N PRO A 129 8.58 -1.31 -20.20
CA PRO A 129 9.41 -0.67 -19.20
C PRO A 129 9.73 0.79 -19.55
N ILE A 130 9.55 1.70 -18.59
CA ILE A 130 10.03 3.09 -18.73
C ILE A 130 11.50 3.17 -18.31
N GLU A 131 12.35 3.67 -19.21
CA GLU A 131 13.80 3.88 -18.98
C GLU A 131 14.09 4.97 -17.94
#